data_AF-A0A967JZK0-F1
#
_entry.id   AF-A0A967JZK0-F1
#
_cell.length_a   1.000
_cell.length_b   1.000
_cell.length_c   1.000
_cell.angle_alpha   90.00
_cell.angle_beta   90.00
_cell.angle_gamma   90.00
#
_symmetry.space_group_name_H-M   'P 1'
#
loop_
_entity.id
_entity.type
_entity.pdbx_description
1 polymer ?
#
loop_
_entity_poly.entity_id
_entity_poly.type
_entity_poly.pdbx_seq_one_letter_code
_entity_poly.pdbx_strand_id
1 'polypeptide(L)' 'AAAVAVAAPAAGGGAAAGAAAEEKTEFTVVLAAAGENKVNVIKAVREVTSLGLKEAKDLVDGAP' A
#
# COMPACT_ATOMS: atom_id res chain seq x y z
N ALA A 1 13.07 -33.73 -39.85
CA ALA A 1 13.51 -33.59 -38.45
C ALA A 1 12.59 -32.59 -37.78
N ALA A 2 11.81 -33.05 -36.78
CA ALA A 2 11.90 -32.60 -35.38
C ALA A 2 11.23 -31.22 -35.14
N ALA A 3 10.37 -30.98 -34.16
CA ALA A 3 9.94 -31.77 -33.02
C ALA A 3 8.59 -31.23 -32.50
N VAL A 4 8.03 -32.02 -31.61
CA VAL A 4 6.75 -31.93 -30.91
C VAL A 4 6.74 -30.78 -29.87
N ALA A 5 5.54 -30.21 -29.67
CA ALA A 5 4.97 -29.56 -28.49
C ALA A 5 5.85 -28.71 -27.53
N VAL A 6 5.35 -27.52 -27.21
CA VAL A 6 5.09 -27.15 -25.81
C VAL A 6 3.72 -26.48 -25.73
N ALA A 7 2.75 -27.23 -25.20
CA ALA A 7 1.61 -26.62 -24.53
C ALA A 7 2.13 -25.97 -23.24
N ALA A 8 1.92 -24.66 -23.10
CA ALA A 8 2.07 -23.95 -21.83
C ALA A 8 0.76 -23.18 -21.57
N PRO A 9 0.32 -23.11 -20.31
CA PRO A 9 -1.09 -23.15 -19.96
C PRO A 9 -1.79 -21.80 -20.12
N ALA A 10 -3.08 -21.88 -20.47
CA ALA A 10 -4.04 -20.82 -20.29
C ALA A 10 -4.06 -20.39 -18.81
N ALA A 11 -3.53 -19.21 -18.53
CA ALA A 11 -3.72 -18.50 -17.28
C ALA A 11 -4.23 -17.10 -17.61
N GLY A 12 -5.52 -16.88 -17.34
CA GLY A 12 -6.12 -15.56 -17.20
C GLY A 12 -6.34 -14.79 -18.50
N GLY A 13 -7.60 -14.70 -18.92
CA GLY A 13 -8.05 -13.72 -19.92
C GLY A 13 -7.59 -12.31 -19.55
N GLY A 14 -7.35 -11.41 -20.47
CA GLY A 14 -8.09 -11.12 -21.68
C GLY A 14 -7.92 -9.62 -21.89
N ALA A 15 -7.79 -9.21 -23.14
CA ALA A 15 -7.47 -7.86 -23.53
C ALA A 15 -8.37 -6.79 -22.86
N ALA A 16 -7.73 -5.79 -22.26
CA ALA A 16 -8.25 -4.43 -22.16
C ALA A 16 -7.06 -3.46 -21.95
N ALA A 17 -6.29 -3.26 -23.01
CA ALA A 17 -5.72 -1.94 -23.25
C ALA A 17 -6.93 -1.03 -23.56
N GLY A 18 -7.45 -0.33 -22.56
CA GLY A 18 -8.67 0.46 -22.68
C GLY A 18 -8.78 1.46 -21.55
N ALA A 19 -8.47 2.71 -21.89
CA ALA A 19 -8.51 3.92 -21.09
C ALA A 19 -7.43 4.02 -20.00
N ALA A 20 -6.59 5.04 -20.13
CA ALA A 20 -5.87 5.65 -19.03
C ALA A 20 -6.84 5.81 -17.85
N ALA A 21 -6.76 4.93 -16.85
CA ALA A 21 -7.19 5.28 -15.52
C ALA A 21 -6.43 6.57 -15.22
N GLU A 22 -7.14 7.69 -15.01
CA GLU A 22 -6.54 8.93 -14.51
C GLU A 22 -5.48 8.52 -13.48
N GLU A 23 -4.21 8.83 -13.76
CA GLU A 23 -3.09 8.36 -12.94
C GLU A 23 -3.31 8.88 -11.52
N LYS A 24 -3.88 8.02 -10.66
CA LYS A 24 -4.18 8.37 -9.29
C LYS A 24 -2.84 8.38 -8.55
N THR A 25 -2.21 9.55 -8.51
CA THR A 25 -0.97 9.81 -7.80
C THR A 25 -1.20 10.10 -6.32
N GLU A 26 -2.46 10.23 -5.90
CA GLU A 26 -2.86 10.54 -4.53
C GLU A 26 -3.44 9.31 -3.82
N PHE A 27 -2.80 8.95 -2.71
CA PHE A 27 -3.22 7.85 -1.85
C PHE A 27 -3.44 8.38 -0.43
N THR A 28 -4.60 8.05 0.15
CA THR A 28 -4.86 8.30 1.56
C THR A 28 -4.32 7.13 2.36
N VAL A 29 -3.28 7.38 3.16
CA VAL A 29 -2.74 6.39 4.10
C VAL A 29 -3.40 6.61 5.45
N VAL A 30 -4.14 5.61 5.92
CA VAL A 30 -4.78 5.59 7.23
C VAL A 30 -4.03 4.56 8.07
N LEU A 31 -3.52 4.98 9.23
CA LEU A 31 -2.98 4.04 10.21
C LEU A 31 -4.15 3.14 10.64
N ALA A 32 -3.98 1.82 10.73
CA ALA A 32 -5.09 0.91 11.07
C ALA A 32 -4.96 0.37 12.49
N ALA A 33 -3.71 0.14 12.92
CA ALA A 33 -3.36 -0.25 14.26
C ALA A 33 -1.90 0.10 14.52
N ALA A 34 -1.60 0.57 15.74
CA ALA A 34 -0.23 0.86 16.16
C ALA A 34 0.56 -0.39 16.58
N GLY A 35 -0.12 -1.51 16.85
CA GLY A 35 0.48 -2.74 17.35
C GLY A 35 1.25 -2.56 18.66
N GLU A 36 2.19 -3.46 18.94
CA GLU A 36 3.02 -3.44 20.15
C GLU A 36 4.15 -2.40 20.07
N ASN A 37 4.58 -2.02 18.86
CA ASN A 37 5.71 -1.12 18.62
C ASN A 37 5.29 0.36 18.47
N LYS A 38 4.47 0.86 19.41
CA LYS A 38 3.90 2.23 19.37
C LYS A 38 4.95 3.34 19.24
N VAL A 39 6.11 3.19 19.87
CA VAL A 39 7.18 4.20 19.79
C VAL A 39 7.69 4.39 18.35
N ASN A 40 7.79 3.30 17.59
CA ASN A 40 8.25 3.37 16.20
C ASN A 40 7.16 3.95 15.30
N VAL A 41 5.89 3.63 15.55
CA VAL A 41 4.75 4.21 14.83
C VAL A 41 4.66 5.72 15.07
N ILE A 42 4.80 6.18 16.33
CA ILE A 42 4.81 7.62 16.65
C ILE A 42 5.96 8.33 15.94
N LYS A 43 7.14 7.71 15.82
CA LYS A 43 8.26 8.29 15.06
C LYS A 43 7.90 8.45 13.58
N ALA A 44 7.37 7.40 12.95
CA ALA A 44 6.96 7.44 11.54
C ALA A 44 5.87 8.49 11.29
N VAL A 45 4.84 8.56 12.14
CA VAL A 45 3.78 9.59 12.03
C VAL A 45 4.39 10.99 12.15
N ARG A 46 5.31 11.22 13.09
CA ARG A 46 5.99 12.52 13.24
C ARG A 46 6.87 12.88 12.04
N GLU A 47 7.54 11.92 11.43
CA GLU A 47 8.36 12.16 10.23
C GLU A 47 7.49 12.54 9.01
N VAL A 48 6.32 11.93 8.87
CA VAL A 48 5.42 12.17 7.72
C VAL A 48 4.56 13.42 7.91
N THR A 49 4.11 13.72 9.13
CA THR A 49 3.16 14.80 9.43
C THR A 49 3.77 16.01 10.11
N SER A 50 5.01 15.91 10.63
CA SER A 50 5.69 16.96 11.41
C SER A 50 4.95 17.43 12.68
N LEU A 51 4.00 16.63 13.18
CA LEU A 51 3.26 16.92 14.42
C LEU A 51 4.15 16.87 15.68
N GLY A 52 3.71 17.57 16.73
CA GLY A 52 4.35 17.52 18.04
C GLY A 52 4.27 16.12 18.68
N LEU A 53 5.14 15.83 19.66
CA LEU A 53 5.16 14.52 20.33
C LEU A 53 3.81 14.15 20.96
N LYS A 54 3.10 15.15 21.49
CA LYS A 54 1.78 14.96 22.08
C LYS A 54 0.71 14.61 21.03
N GLU A 55 0.63 15.38 19.96
CA GLU A 55 -0.37 15.20 18.89
C GLU A 55 -0.17 13.87 18.16
N ALA A 56 1.07 13.52 17.84
CA ALA A 56 1.38 12.25 17.20
C ALA A 56 1.06 11.04 18.11
N LYS A 57 1.27 11.19 19.42
CA LYS A 57 0.88 10.15 20.38
C LYS A 57 -0.64 10.02 20.45
N ASP A 58 -1.36 11.13 20.54
CA ASP A 58 -2.83 11.13 20.60
C ASP A 58 -3.42 10.52 19.31
N LEU A 59 -2.82 10.77 18.14
CA LEU A 59 -3.21 10.16 16.86
C LEU A 59 -2.96 8.65 16.84
N VAL A 60 -1.77 8.19 17.24
CA VAL A 60 -1.41 6.77 17.23
C VAL A 60 -2.17 5.96 18.29
N ASP A 61 -2.53 6.57 19.42
CA ASP A 61 -3.35 5.94 20.46
C ASP A 61 -4.85 6.00 20.13
N GLY A 62 -5.29 7.02 19.40
CA GLY A 62 -6.65 7.16 18.87
C GLY A 62 -6.91 6.32 17.62
N ALA A 63 -5.98 5.43 17.28
CA ALA A 63 -5.98 4.68 16.04
C ALA A 63 -7.29 3.90 15.79
N PRO A 64 -7.72 3.71 14.51
CA PRO A 64 -6.89 3.65 13.31
C PRO A 64 -6.02 4.89 13.09
#